data_AF-A0A8H8N8N5-F1
#
_entry.id   AF-A0A8H8N8N5-F1
#
_cell.length_a   1.000
_cell.length_b   1.000
_cell.length_c   1.000
_cell.angle_alpha   90.00
_cell.angle_beta   90.00
_cell.angle_gamma   90.00
#
_symmetry.space_group_name_H-M   'P 1'
#
loop_
_entity.id
_entity.type
_entity.pdbx_description
1 polymer ?
#
loop_
_entity_poly.entity_id
_entity_poly.type
_entity_poly.pdbx_seq_one_letter_code
_entity_poly.pdbx_strand_id
1 'polypeptide(L)'
;MAPSKKAGKKGAAAAAPKKAGTSKVQKADWKEGFKKKQAGVSDMTLLTTISNESVNENLEKRWKNGEIYTYIGQVLISVNPFRDLGIYTEAVLESYRGKNRLEVPPHVFAIAESSYYNMKSYKENQCVIISGESGAGKTEAAKRIMQYIAAVSGGQDSSITEIKEMVLATNPLLESFGCAKTLRNDNSSRHGKYLEIMFNSNGEPIGAQITNYLLEKNRVVGQINDERDFHIFYQFTKGATDEQREAYGLQGPEAYTYTSRSNCLNVASVDDLKDFKDTLASSKIYYSELRQ
;
A
#
# COMPACT_ATOMS: atom_id res chain seq x y z
N MET A 1 8.66 75.01 49.30
CA MET A 1 10.13 74.90 49.13
C MET A 1 10.49 75.25 47.70
N ALA A 2 11.50 76.11 47.51
CA ALA A 2 12.24 76.24 46.24
C ALA A 2 13.41 75.22 46.25
N PRO A 3 14.26 75.08 45.20
CA PRO A 3 14.31 75.75 43.89
C PRO A 3 14.05 74.73 42.74
N SER A 4 14.33 74.93 41.44
CA SER A 4 15.11 75.98 40.76
C SER A 4 14.63 76.30 39.33
N LYS A 5 15.40 77.15 38.64
CA LYS A 5 15.25 77.67 37.28
C LYS A 5 16.43 77.25 36.39
N LYS A 6 16.20 77.08 35.07
CA LYS A 6 16.81 77.81 33.93
C LYS A 6 16.42 77.07 32.63
N ALA A 7 15.84 77.64 31.55
CA ALA A 7 15.96 78.92 30.83
C ALA A 7 16.81 78.82 29.54
N GLY A 8 16.24 79.25 28.40
CA GLY A 8 16.87 79.30 27.05
C GLY A 8 16.23 78.31 26.06
N LYS A 9 15.36 78.61 25.08
CA LYS A 9 15.08 79.75 24.17
C LYS A 9 15.60 79.48 22.73
N LYS A 10 14.73 79.75 21.73
CA LYS A 10 14.89 79.56 20.26
C LYS A 10 14.78 78.08 19.79
N GLY A 11 14.22 77.76 18.62
CA GLY A 11 13.50 78.58 17.63
C GLY A 11 13.59 78.00 16.21
N ALA A 12 12.45 77.91 15.52
CA ALA A 12 12.25 77.68 14.07
C ALA A 12 12.94 76.46 13.38
N ALA A 13 12.13 75.60 12.74
CA ALA A 13 12.18 75.33 11.29
C ALA A 13 11.14 74.26 10.89
N ALA A 14 10.37 74.51 9.82
CA ALA A 14 9.62 73.45 9.15
C ALA A 14 10.56 72.65 8.23
N ALA A 15 10.43 71.33 8.20
CA ALA A 15 11.22 70.45 7.34
C ALA A 15 10.31 69.71 6.34
N ALA A 16 10.68 69.80 5.05
CA ALA A 16 9.97 69.22 3.91
C ALA A 16 10.03 67.66 3.89
N PRO A 17 9.14 66.97 3.14
CA PRO A 17 9.01 65.51 3.22
C PRO A 17 10.26 64.79 2.69
N LYS A 18 10.69 63.74 3.39
CA LYS A 18 11.80 62.88 2.96
C LYS A 18 11.36 61.97 1.80
N LYS A 19 12.16 61.94 0.74
CA LYS A 19 11.97 61.08 -0.43
C LYS A 19 11.93 59.61 -0.04
N ALA A 20 10.99 58.85 -0.59
CA ALA A 20 10.96 57.40 -0.47
C ALA A 20 12.18 56.78 -1.16
N GLY A 21 12.98 56.03 -0.42
CA GLY A 21 14.10 55.27 -0.97
C GLY A 21 13.60 54.00 -1.65
N THR A 22 14.00 53.79 -2.91
CA THR A 22 13.68 52.57 -3.66
C THR A 22 14.30 51.33 -3.00
N SER A 23 13.49 50.49 -2.37
CA SER A 23 13.91 49.18 -1.88
C SER A 23 14.31 48.30 -3.05
N LYS A 24 15.61 48.02 -3.20
CA LYS A 24 16.10 47.03 -4.17
C LYS A 24 15.51 45.66 -3.78
N VAL A 25 14.65 45.11 -4.63
CA VAL A 25 14.16 43.74 -4.49
C VAL A 25 15.37 42.80 -4.52
N GLN A 26 15.62 42.09 -3.42
CA GLN A 26 16.61 41.02 -3.41
C GLN A 26 16.11 39.90 -4.31
N LYS A 27 16.93 39.48 -5.28
CA LYS A 27 16.65 38.27 -6.05
C LYS A 27 16.73 37.08 -5.10
N ALA A 28 15.72 36.22 -5.09
CA ALA A 28 15.75 34.98 -4.35
C ALA A 28 16.94 34.13 -4.81
N ASP A 29 17.78 33.71 -3.87
CA ASP A 29 18.88 32.79 -4.14
C ASP A 29 18.35 31.35 -4.06
N TRP A 30 18.25 30.69 -5.21
CA TRP A 30 17.67 29.35 -5.35
C TRP A 30 18.69 28.23 -5.08
N LYS A 31 19.87 28.52 -4.52
CA LYS A 31 20.98 27.56 -4.44
C LYS A 31 20.96 26.58 -3.26
N GLU A 32 20.13 26.78 -2.23
CA GLU A 32 20.14 25.92 -1.04
C GLU A 32 18.77 25.29 -0.70
N GLY A 33 18.20 24.60 -1.69
CA GLY A 33 17.31 23.48 -1.40
C GLY A 33 18.14 22.21 -1.18
N PHE A 34 17.99 21.53 -0.03
CA PHE A 34 18.63 20.24 0.28
C PHE A 34 18.17 19.12 -0.67
N LYS A 35 18.62 19.14 -1.94
CA LYS A 35 18.49 18.02 -2.85
C LYS A 35 19.41 16.91 -2.39
N LYS A 36 18.85 15.99 -1.57
CA LYS A 36 19.37 14.63 -1.40
C LYS A 36 19.78 14.13 -2.80
N LYS A 37 21.01 13.66 -2.99
CA LYS A 37 21.48 13.18 -4.30
C LYS A 37 20.59 12.03 -4.73
N GLN A 38 19.64 12.31 -5.62
CA GLN A 38 18.68 11.32 -6.08
C GLN A 38 19.41 10.28 -6.94
N ALA A 39 19.16 9.00 -6.66
CA ALA A 39 19.71 7.93 -7.45
C ALA A 39 18.94 7.82 -8.76
N GLY A 40 19.62 7.95 -9.90
CA GLY A 40 18.97 7.84 -11.21
C GLY A 40 17.88 8.89 -11.42
N VAL A 41 16.84 8.51 -12.16
CA VAL A 41 15.74 9.39 -12.58
C VAL A 41 14.42 8.93 -11.96
N SER A 42 13.67 9.86 -11.36
CA SER A 42 12.36 9.61 -10.72
C SER A 42 11.27 9.17 -11.69
N ASP A 43 11.25 9.70 -12.90
CA ASP A 43 10.30 9.34 -13.97
C ASP A 43 11.07 8.95 -15.23
N MET A 44 10.90 7.71 -15.68
CA MET A 44 11.67 7.16 -16.80
C MET A 44 11.26 7.73 -18.15
N THR A 45 10.18 8.52 -18.24
CA THR A 45 9.90 9.33 -19.45
C THR A 45 10.94 10.43 -19.69
N LEU A 46 11.80 10.72 -18.70
CA LEU A 46 12.90 11.69 -18.81
C LEU A 46 14.24 11.03 -19.20
N LEU A 47 14.28 9.72 -19.48
CA LEU A 47 15.47 9.06 -20.01
C LEU A 47 15.75 9.52 -21.44
N THR A 48 17.02 9.85 -21.73
CA THR A 48 17.46 10.26 -23.08
C THR A 48 17.42 9.13 -24.10
N THR A 49 17.52 7.90 -23.62
CA THR A 49 17.61 6.68 -24.44
C THR A 49 16.66 5.66 -23.83
N ILE A 50 15.68 5.19 -24.61
CA ILE A 50 14.68 4.22 -24.15
C ILE A 50 15.09 2.84 -24.66
N SER A 51 15.75 2.06 -23.80
CA SER A 51 16.06 0.65 -24.05
C SER A 51 15.82 -0.17 -22.78
N ASN A 52 15.74 -1.50 -22.90
CA ASN A 52 15.53 -2.38 -21.74
C ASN A 52 16.69 -2.27 -20.74
N GLU A 53 17.90 -2.08 -21.26
CA GLU A 53 19.14 -1.90 -20.51
C GLU A 53 19.09 -0.58 -19.72
N SER A 54 18.73 0.54 -20.35
CA SER A 54 18.66 1.84 -19.66
C SER A 54 17.59 1.89 -18.55
N VAL A 55 16.46 1.20 -18.76
CA VAL A 55 15.42 1.01 -17.74
C VAL A 55 15.95 0.18 -16.57
N ASN A 56 16.58 -0.97 -16.85
CA ASN A 56 17.15 -1.84 -15.82
C ASN A 56 18.27 -1.15 -15.03
N GLU A 57 19.19 -0.45 -15.69
CA GLU A 57 20.25 0.33 -15.04
C GLU A 57 19.69 1.41 -14.11
N ASN A 58 18.63 2.11 -14.53
CA ASN A 58 17.98 3.12 -13.69
C ASN A 58 17.32 2.49 -12.46
N LEU A 59 16.55 1.40 -12.64
CA LEU A 59 15.89 0.68 -11.55
C LEU A 59 16.90 0.07 -10.57
N GLU A 60 17.97 -0.55 -11.07
CA GLU A 60 19.04 -1.13 -10.24
C GLU A 60 19.76 -0.04 -9.43
N LYS A 61 20.12 1.08 -10.06
CA LYS A 61 20.75 2.23 -9.40
C LYS A 61 19.86 2.82 -8.30
N ARG A 62 18.54 2.89 -8.54
CA ARG A 62 17.54 3.36 -7.55
C ARG A 62 17.41 2.40 -6.38
N TRP A 63 17.21 1.12 -6.66
CA TRP A 63 17.08 0.06 -5.67
C TRP A 63 18.32 -0.06 -4.76
N LYS A 64 19.54 0.01 -5.33
CA LYS A 64 20.81 0.00 -4.57
C LYS A 64 20.92 1.15 -3.56
N ASN A 65 20.24 2.28 -3.80
CA ASN A 65 20.19 3.42 -2.89
C ASN A 65 18.94 3.44 -1.97
N GLY A 66 18.12 2.38 -2.00
CA GLY A 66 16.88 2.30 -1.23
C GLY A 66 15.68 3.05 -1.83
N GLU A 67 15.79 3.56 -3.05
CA GLU A 67 14.65 4.15 -3.78
C GLU A 67 13.92 3.05 -4.56
N ILE A 68 12.89 2.42 -3.97
CA ILE A 68 12.17 1.29 -4.57
C ILE A 68 11.08 1.69 -5.59
N TYR A 69 10.68 2.95 -5.57
CA TYR A 69 9.58 3.50 -6.35
C TYR A 69 10.11 4.37 -7.50
N THR A 70 9.57 4.17 -8.69
CA THR A 70 9.96 4.91 -9.91
C THR A 70 8.74 5.09 -10.80
N TYR A 71 8.50 6.28 -11.35
CA TYR A 71 7.44 6.49 -12.33
C TYR A 71 7.89 6.06 -13.74
N ILE A 72 6.89 5.68 -14.54
CA ILE A 72 6.95 5.70 -16.00
C ILE A 72 5.64 6.35 -16.49
N GLY A 73 5.64 7.68 -16.53
CA GLY A 73 4.51 8.49 -16.95
C GLY A 73 3.33 8.45 -15.97
N GLN A 74 2.36 7.57 -16.20
CA GLN A 74 1.23 7.36 -15.27
C GLN A 74 1.37 6.12 -14.38
N VAL A 75 2.25 5.19 -14.72
CA VAL A 75 2.44 3.94 -13.96
C VAL A 75 3.52 4.14 -12.89
N LEU A 76 3.28 3.61 -11.69
CA LEU A 76 4.27 3.50 -10.63
C LEU A 76 4.88 2.09 -10.63
N ILE A 77 6.18 1.99 -10.89
CA ILE A 77 6.97 0.77 -10.71
C ILE A 77 7.42 0.71 -9.25
N SER A 78 7.27 -0.47 -8.66
CA SER A 78 7.70 -0.81 -7.30
C SER A 78 8.57 -2.06 -7.34
N VAL A 79 9.82 -1.97 -6.86
CA VAL A 79 10.76 -3.10 -6.82
C VAL A 79 10.89 -3.57 -5.36
N ASN A 80 10.54 -4.83 -5.07
CA ASN A 80 10.53 -5.34 -3.69
C ASN A 80 11.93 -5.24 -3.04
N PRO A 81 12.10 -4.55 -1.89
CA PRO A 81 13.37 -4.46 -1.19
C PRO A 81 13.73 -5.69 -0.33
N PHE A 82 12.77 -6.59 -0.05
CA PHE A 82 12.89 -7.70 0.91
C PHE A 82 13.35 -7.30 2.34
N ARG A 83 13.22 -6.01 2.68
CA ARG A 83 13.50 -5.42 4.00
C ARG A 83 12.63 -4.20 4.22
N ASP A 84 12.42 -3.80 5.46
CA ASP A 84 11.86 -2.48 5.75
C ASP A 84 12.89 -1.38 5.42
N LEU A 85 12.39 -0.24 4.95
CA LEU A 85 13.14 0.96 4.61
C LEU A 85 12.71 2.18 5.46
N GLY A 86 11.69 2.04 6.33
CA GLY A 86 11.18 3.13 7.16
C GLY A 86 10.40 4.20 6.40
N ILE A 87 9.97 3.92 5.16
CA ILE A 87 9.33 4.89 4.25
C ILE A 87 7.80 5.04 4.43
N TYR A 88 7.19 4.26 5.33
CA TYR A 88 5.74 4.24 5.56
C TYR A 88 5.32 4.87 6.90
N THR A 89 6.12 5.81 7.42
CA THR A 89 5.83 6.52 8.67
C THR A 89 4.79 7.63 8.47
N GLU A 90 4.14 8.04 9.56
CA GLU A 90 3.10 9.09 9.52
C GLU A 90 3.64 10.43 9.01
N ALA A 91 4.87 10.78 9.35
CA ALA A 91 5.54 11.97 8.84
C ALA A 91 5.76 11.91 7.31
N VAL A 92 5.97 10.72 6.75
CA VAL A 92 6.00 10.55 5.29
C VAL A 92 4.58 10.65 4.73
N LEU A 93 3.58 10.00 5.34
CA LEU A 93 2.18 10.07 4.91
C LEU A 93 1.69 11.52 4.76
N GLU A 94 1.83 12.33 5.80
CA GLU A 94 1.42 13.75 5.78
C GLU A 94 2.20 14.59 4.75
N SER A 95 3.44 14.20 4.40
CA SER A 95 4.21 14.89 3.36
C SER A 95 3.64 14.73 1.94
N TYR A 96 2.78 13.74 1.70
CA TYR A 96 2.05 13.55 0.44
C TYR A 96 0.67 14.22 0.43
N ARG A 97 0.14 14.64 1.58
CA ARG A 97 -1.23 15.14 1.72
C ARG A 97 -1.42 16.48 1.01
N GLY A 98 -2.44 16.56 0.15
CA GLY A 98 -2.72 17.73 -0.68
C GLY A 98 -1.65 18.03 -1.73
N LYS A 99 -0.73 17.09 -2.01
CA LYS A 99 0.40 17.32 -2.93
C LYS A 99 0.15 16.77 -4.32
N ASN A 100 0.46 17.58 -5.33
CA ASN A 100 0.52 17.09 -6.68
C ASN A 100 1.68 16.09 -6.83
N ARG A 101 1.46 15.01 -7.59
CA ARG A 101 2.45 13.97 -7.89
C ARG A 101 3.81 14.50 -8.38
N LEU A 102 3.84 15.68 -9.03
CA LEU A 102 5.06 16.32 -9.52
C LEU A 102 5.86 17.08 -8.44
N GLU A 103 5.26 17.38 -7.28
CA GLU A 103 5.92 18.07 -6.15
C GLU A 103 6.67 17.11 -5.23
N VAL A 104 6.37 15.81 -5.30
CA VAL A 104 6.81 14.78 -4.36
C VAL A 104 7.55 13.63 -5.08
N PRO A 105 8.50 12.94 -4.42
CA PRO A 105 9.19 11.82 -5.05
C PRO A 105 8.25 10.62 -5.27
N PRO A 106 8.58 9.69 -6.19
CA PRO A 106 7.72 8.55 -6.49
C PRO A 106 7.41 7.72 -5.25
N HIS A 107 6.13 7.47 -4.99
CA HIS A 107 5.68 6.68 -3.84
C HIS A 107 4.25 6.19 -4.02
N VAL A 108 3.90 5.08 -3.36
CA VAL A 108 2.53 4.54 -3.36
C VAL A 108 1.50 5.51 -2.78
N PHE A 109 1.90 6.34 -1.81
CA PHE A 109 1.06 7.39 -1.23
C PHE A 109 0.68 8.49 -2.24
N ALA A 110 1.54 8.80 -3.22
CA ALA A 110 1.18 9.77 -4.27
C ALA A 110 0.08 9.24 -5.21
N ILE A 111 0.03 7.92 -5.44
CA ILE A 111 -1.05 7.27 -6.20
C ILE A 111 -2.34 7.27 -5.38
N ALA A 112 -2.25 6.98 -4.08
CA ALA A 112 -3.39 7.01 -3.17
C ALA A 112 -3.99 8.42 -3.05
N GLU A 113 -3.15 9.46 -2.86
CA GLU A 113 -3.60 10.85 -2.82
C GLU A 113 -4.20 11.28 -4.15
N SER A 114 -3.55 11.02 -5.29
CA SER A 114 -4.10 11.39 -6.59
C SER A 114 -5.45 10.72 -6.85
N SER A 115 -5.65 9.47 -6.40
CA SER A 115 -6.94 8.78 -6.54
C SER A 115 -7.99 9.40 -5.62
N TYR A 116 -7.69 9.56 -4.33
CA TYR A 116 -8.62 10.14 -3.37
C TYR A 116 -9.01 11.59 -3.71
N TYR A 117 -8.03 12.41 -4.10
CA TYR A 117 -8.25 13.79 -4.56
C TYR A 117 -9.14 13.85 -5.80
N ASN A 118 -8.88 13.01 -6.82
CA ASN A 118 -9.67 12.98 -8.05
C ASN A 118 -11.11 12.54 -7.76
N MET A 119 -11.30 11.49 -6.96
CA MET A 119 -12.61 11.03 -6.52
C MET A 119 -13.39 12.14 -5.79
N LYS A 120 -12.73 12.83 -4.85
CA LYS A 120 -13.38 13.89 -4.05
C LYS A 120 -13.72 15.13 -4.87
N SER A 121 -12.86 15.50 -5.82
CA SER A 121 -12.96 16.75 -6.60
C SER A 121 -13.83 16.62 -7.84
N TYR A 122 -13.68 15.54 -8.62
CA TYR A 122 -14.43 15.31 -9.87
C TYR A 122 -15.69 14.45 -9.67
N LYS A 123 -15.85 13.81 -8.50
CA LYS A 123 -16.96 12.88 -8.18
C LYS A 123 -17.02 11.65 -9.11
N GLU A 124 -15.86 11.23 -9.62
CA GLU A 124 -15.70 10.05 -10.46
C GLU A 124 -15.06 8.88 -9.70
N ASN A 125 -15.57 7.67 -9.93
CA ASN A 125 -15.00 6.43 -9.38
C ASN A 125 -13.56 6.23 -9.88
N GLN A 126 -12.66 5.79 -8.99
CA GLN A 126 -11.24 5.58 -9.29
C GLN A 126 -10.88 4.09 -9.15
N CYS A 127 -9.92 3.63 -9.94
CA CYS A 127 -9.44 2.25 -9.91
C CYS A 127 -7.90 2.23 -9.89
N VAL A 128 -7.32 1.52 -8.93
CA VAL A 128 -5.87 1.28 -8.87
C VAL A 128 -5.59 -0.19 -9.13
N ILE A 129 -4.93 -0.47 -10.26
CA ILE A 129 -4.57 -1.83 -10.68
C ILE A 129 -3.15 -2.13 -10.22
N ILE A 130 -2.98 -3.15 -9.36
CA ILE A 130 -1.67 -3.56 -8.84
C ILE A 130 -1.29 -4.92 -9.45
N SER A 131 -0.52 -4.88 -10.53
CA SER A 131 0.01 -6.08 -11.22
C SER A 131 1.43 -6.44 -10.75
N GLY A 132 1.86 -7.67 -11.07
CA GLY A 132 3.20 -8.17 -10.78
C GLY A 132 3.21 -9.66 -10.45
N GLU A 133 4.39 -10.28 -10.48
CA GLU A 133 4.57 -11.69 -10.17
C GLU A 133 4.26 -12.03 -8.69
N SER A 134 4.22 -13.31 -8.34
CA SER A 134 3.99 -13.71 -6.95
C SER A 134 5.20 -13.35 -6.09
N GLY A 135 4.98 -12.68 -4.95
CA GLY A 135 6.05 -12.11 -4.12
C GLY A 135 6.53 -10.70 -4.53
N ALA A 136 6.00 -10.10 -5.61
CA ALA A 136 6.40 -8.75 -6.05
C ALA A 136 5.97 -7.59 -5.12
N GLY A 137 5.24 -7.86 -4.04
CA GLY A 137 4.79 -6.85 -3.07
C GLY A 137 3.37 -6.30 -3.28
N LYS A 138 2.57 -6.89 -4.17
CA LYS A 138 1.18 -6.45 -4.48
C LYS A 138 0.32 -6.20 -3.24
N THR A 139 0.28 -7.15 -2.31
CA THR A 139 -0.50 -7.08 -1.07
C THR A 139 -0.02 -5.96 -0.15
N GLU A 140 1.29 -5.74 -0.05
CA GLU A 140 1.82 -4.62 0.74
C GLU A 140 1.49 -3.28 0.11
N ALA A 141 1.61 -3.12 -1.21
CA ALA A 141 1.20 -1.90 -1.90
C ALA A 141 -0.29 -1.59 -1.63
N ALA A 142 -1.19 -2.59 -1.73
CA ALA A 142 -2.60 -2.43 -1.38
C ALA A 142 -2.81 -1.98 0.08
N LYS A 143 -2.11 -2.60 1.05
CA LYS A 143 -2.15 -2.20 2.46
C LYS A 143 -1.73 -0.73 2.67
N ARG A 144 -0.71 -0.25 1.94
CA ARG A 144 -0.25 1.15 2.04
C ARG A 144 -1.23 2.14 1.41
N ILE A 145 -1.91 1.77 0.33
CA ILE A 145 -3.00 2.59 -0.23
C ILE A 145 -4.15 2.72 0.76
N MET A 146 -4.59 1.60 1.37
CA MET A 146 -5.63 1.62 2.40
C MET A 146 -5.23 2.44 3.63
N GLN A 147 -3.98 2.27 4.12
CA GLN A 147 -3.44 3.08 5.22
C GLN A 147 -3.49 4.58 4.90
N TYR A 148 -3.13 4.95 3.67
CA TYR A 148 -3.15 6.35 3.23
C TYR A 148 -4.57 6.92 3.21
N ILE A 149 -5.50 6.23 2.54
CA ILE A 149 -6.91 6.61 2.44
C ILE A 149 -7.54 6.76 3.83
N ALA A 150 -7.23 5.84 4.76
CA ALA A 150 -7.70 5.92 6.14
C ALA A 150 -7.32 7.23 6.83
N ALA A 151 -6.06 7.66 6.72
CA ALA A 151 -5.58 8.87 7.35
C ALA A 151 -6.14 10.16 6.69
N VAL A 152 -6.25 10.21 5.35
CA VAL A 152 -6.69 11.42 4.64
C VAL A 152 -8.21 11.60 4.56
N SER A 153 -8.99 10.52 4.71
CA SER A 153 -10.46 10.57 4.62
C SER A 153 -11.15 11.19 5.84
N GLY A 154 -10.43 11.39 6.95
CA GLY A 154 -10.77 12.41 7.95
C GLY A 154 -11.89 12.05 8.95
N GLY A 155 -12.34 10.80 8.99
CA GLY A 155 -13.17 10.31 10.09
C GLY A 155 -12.34 10.15 11.38
N GLN A 156 -12.81 10.71 12.50
CA GLN A 156 -12.47 10.15 13.81
C GLN A 156 -13.18 8.82 14.07
N ASP A 157 -14.16 8.48 13.23
CA ASP A 157 -14.92 7.25 13.26
C ASP A 157 -14.07 6.05 12.85
N SER A 158 -14.29 4.94 13.53
CA SER A 158 -13.54 3.69 13.41
C SER A 158 -13.71 2.98 12.06
N SER A 159 -14.71 3.35 11.24
CA SER A 159 -15.16 2.60 10.06
C SER A 159 -14.05 2.22 9.07
N ILE A 160 -13.08 3.10 8.79
CA ILE A 160 -12.00 2.78 7.85
C ILE A 160 -10.89 1.94 8.47
N THR A 161 -10.70 2.06 9.78
CA THR A 161 -9.82 1.18 10.55
C THR A 161 -10.44 -0.20 10.66
N GLU A 162 -11.75 -0.30 10.91
CA GLU A 162 -12.53 -1.53 10.87
C GLU A 162 -12.51 -2.18 9.48
N ILE A 163 -12.72 -1.43 8.39
CA ILE A 163 -12.59 -1.94 7.01
C ILE A 163 -11.18 -2.48 6.77
N LYS A 164 -10.14 -1.74 7.17
CA LYS A 164 -8.74 -2.19 7.05
C LYS A 164 -8.50 -3.46 7.88
N GLU A 165 -8.99 -3.53 9.11
CA GLU A 165 -8.85 -4.67 10.00
C GLU A 165 -9.63 -5.88 9.50
N MET A 166 -10.84 -5.71 8.95
CA MET A 166 -11.63 -6.75 8.31
C MET A 166 -10.97 -7.28 7.03
N VAL A 167 -10.45 -6.39 6.17
CA VAL A 167 -9.66 -6.78 4.97
C VAL A 167 -8.36 -7.50 5.37
N LEU A 168 -7.76 -7.15 6.51
CA LEU A 168 -6.58 -7.85 7.03
C LEU A 168 -6.95 -9.22 7.63
N ALA A 169 -8.00 -9.27 8.46
CA ALA A 169 -8.49 -10.44 9.16
C ALA A 169 -9.07 -11.50 8.22
N THR A 170 -9.56 -11.12 7.03
CA THR A 170 -10.03 -12.06 5.99
C THR A 170 -8.90 -12.65 5.14
N ASN A 171 -7.65 -12.17 5.23
CA ASN A 171 -6.57 -12.72 4.42
C ASN A 171 -6.25 -14.20 4.68
N PRO A 172 -6.14 -14.71 5.93
CA PRO A 172 -5.91 -16.13 6.17
C PRO A 172 -6.95 -17.03 5.50
N LEU A 173 -8.24 -16.67 5.60
CA LEU A 173 -9.33 -17.36 4.91
C LEU A 173 -9.19 -17.31 3.38
N LEU A 174 -8.94 -16.12 2.82
CA LEU A 174 -8.77 -15.97 1.37
C LEU A 174 -7.51 -16.64 0.83
N GLU A 175 -6.42 -16.72 1.61
CA GLU A 175 -5.19 -17.41 1.21
C GLU A 175 -5.34 -18.94 1.35
N SER A 176 -6.03 -19.41 2.38
CA SER A 176 -6.35 -20.84 2.56
C SER A 176 -7.14 -21.42 1.36
N PHE A 177 -8.19 -20.71 0.91
CA PHE A 177 -9.05 -21.14 -0.20
C PHE A 177 -8.61 -20.64 -1.59
N GLY A 178 -7.69 -19.68 -1.65
CA GLY A 178 -7.33 -18.98 -2.89
C GLY A 178 -5.86 -19.07 -3.29
N CYS A 179 -4.97 -19.49 -2.40
CA CYS A 179 -3.55 -19.71 -2.70
C CYS A 179 -3.21 -21.21 -2.73
N ALA A 180 -2.15 -21.52 -3.48
CA ALA A 180 -1.59 -22.86 -3.60
C ALA A 180 -0.07 -22.80 -3.80
N LYS A 181 0.62 -23.91 -3.52
CA LYS A 181 2.05 -24.03 -3.85
C LYS A 181 2.21 -24.28 -5.34
N THR A 182 3.06 -23.49 -5.98
CA THR A 182 3.44 -23.61 -7.39
C THR A 182 4.93 -23.89 -7.53
N LEU A 183 5.41 -24.16 -8.75
CA LEU A 183 6.84 -24.33 -9.01
C LEU A 183 7.69 -23.07 -8.74
N ARG A 184 7.07 -21.87 -8.69
CA ARG A 184 7.76 -20.58 -8.52
C ARG A 184 7.53 -19.90 -7.18
N ASN A 185 6.48 -20.28 -6.45
CA ASN A 185 6.11 -19.64 -5.19
C ASN A 185 5.21 -20.57 -4.37
N ASP A 186 5.52 -20.71 -3.08
CA ASP A 186 4.84 -21.58 -2.13
C ASP A 186 3.45 -21.07 -1.70
N ASN A 187 3.21 -19.76 -1.75
CA ASN A 187 1.93 -19.13 -1.45
C ASN A 187 1.45 -18.29 -2.64
N SER A 188 1.22 -18.95 -3.77
CA SER A 188 0.83 -18.32 -5.04
C SER A 188 -0.67 -18.09 -5.09
N SER A 189 -1.12 -16.84 -5.12
CA SER A 189 -2.54 -16.51 -5.30
C SER A 189 -3.04 -16.97 -6.67
N ARG A 190 -4.08 -17.81 -6.67
CA ARG A 190 -4.70 -18.39 -7.87
C ARG A 190 -6.05 -17.75 -8.19
N HIS A 191 -6.27 -16.53 -7.70
CA HIS A 191 -7.41 -15.67 -7.98
C HIS A 191 -6.98 -14.20 -7.96
N GLY A 192 -7.73 -13.35 -8.66
CA GLY A 192 -7.72 -11.91 -8.44
C GLY A 192 -8.54 -11.54 -7.21
N LYS A 193 -8.08 -10.54 -6.46
CA LYS A 193 -8.85 -9.85 -5.42
C LYS A 193 -9.16 -8.44 -5.93
N TYR A 194 -10.43 -8.06 -5.94
CA TYR A 194 -10.88 -6.68 -6.17
C TYR A 194 -11.49 -6.17 -4.88
N LEU A 195 -10.99 -5.03 -4.40
CA LEU A 195 -11.49 -4.36 -3.21
C LEU A 195 -12.11 -3.05 -3.64
N GLU A 196 -13.42 -2.95 -3.46
CA GLU A 196 -14.20 -1.73 -3.65
C GLU A 196 -14.35 -1.06 -2.29
N ILE A 197 -13.99 0.22 -2.20
CA ILE A 197 -14.21 1.05 -1.00
C ILE A 197 -15.25 2.10 -1.39
N MET A 198 -16.37 2.11 -0.68
CA MET A 198 -17.49 3.01 -0.93
C MET A 198 -17.33 4.26 -0.07
N PHE A 199 -17.55 5.43 -0.67
CA PHE A 199 -17.45 6.73 0.00
C PHE A 199 -18.76 7.50 -0.15
N ASN A 200 -19.10 8.29 0.88
CA ASN A 200 -20.21 9.24 0.79
C ASN A 200 -19.81 10.52 0.02
N SER A 201 -20.75 11.45 -0.14
CA SER A 201 -20.52 12.70 -0.87
C SER A 201 -19.43 13.61 -0.28
N ASN A 202 -19.14 13.48 1.03
CA ASN A 202 -18.10 14.23 1.74
C ASN A 202 -16.68 13.64 1.49
N GLY A 203 -16.61 12.39 1.02
CA GLY A 203 -15.38 11.61 0.86
C GLY A 203 -15.05 10.74 2.06
N GLU A 204 -16.00 10.51 2.97
CA GLU A 204 -15.83 9.62 4.12
C GLU A 204 -16.21 8.17 3.71
N PRO A 205 -15.43 7.15 4.10
CA PRO A 205 -15.70 5.76 3.75
C PRO A 205 -16.88 5.19 4.56
N ILE A 206 -17.82 4.58 3.84
CA ILE A 206 -19.09 4.05 4.37
C ILE A 206 -19.22 2.52 4.25
N GLY A 207 -18.26 1.85 3.62
CA GLY A 207 -18.24 0.40 3.49
C GLY A 207 -17.19 -0.09 2.52
N ALA A 208 -17.02 -1.41 2.45
CA ALA A 208 -16.14 -2.05 1.47
C ALA A 208 -16.69 -3.41 1.03
N GLN A 209 -16.38 -3.79 -0.21
CA GLN A 209 -16.73 -5.08 -0.80
C GLN A 209 -15.49 -5.74 -1.39
N ILE A 210 -15.28 -7.02 -1.09
CA ILE A 210 -14.22 -7.84 -1.71
C ILE A 210 -14.87 -8.78 -2.72
N THR A 211 -14.55 -8.59 -3.99
CA THR A 211 -14.98 -9.50 -5.07
C THR A 211 -13.78 -10.32 -5.56
N ASN A 212 -13.90 -11.64 -5.52
CA ASN A 212 -12.87 -12.57 -5.99
C ASN A 212 -13.13 -12.96 -7.45
N TYR A 213 -12.12 -12.80 -8.31
CA TYR A 213 -12.24 -13.06 -9.75
C TYR A 213 -11.26 -14.14 -10.23
N LEU A 214 -11.64 -14.86 -11.28
CA LEU A 214 -10.77 -15.81 -12.00
C LEU A 214 -10.03 -16.82 -11.10
N LEU A 215 -10.73 -17.38 -10.11
CA LEU A 215 -10.22 -18.52 -9.34
C LEU A 215 -9.87 -19.68 -10.30
N GLU A 216 -8.67 -20.24 -10.18
CA GLU A 216 -8.18 -21.37 -10.97
C GLU A 216 -8.88 -22.68 -10.59
N LYS A 217 -10.19 -22.81 -10.87
CA LYS A 217 -11.03 -23.94 -10.48
C LYS A 217 -10.46 -25.30 -10.92
N ASN A 218 -9.77 -25.34 -12.07
CA ASN A 218 -9.15 -26.55 -12.59
C ASN A 218 -8.07 -27.13 -11.67
N ARG A 219 -7.46 -26.32 -10.78
CA ARG A 219 -6.46 -26.78 -9.81
C ARG A 219 -7.00 -27.85 -8.85
N VAL A 220 -8.30 -27.83 -8.55
CA VAL A 220 -8.93 -28.81 -7.64
C VAL A 220 -8.87 -30.24 -8.18
N VAL A 221 -8.82 -30.40 -9.51
CA VAL A 221 -8.88 -31.73 -10.17
C VAL A 221 -7.60 -32.11 -10.92
N GLY A 222 -6.64 -31.17 -11.02
CA GLY A 222 -5.41 -31.36 -11.76
C GLY A 222 -4.34 -30.35 -11.37
N GLN A 223 -3.24 -30.86 -10.82
CA GLN A 223 -2.04 -30.11 -10.47
C GLN A 223 -0.85 -30.66 -11.25
N ILE A 224 0.16 -29.83 -11.48
CA ILE A 224 1.45 -30.26 -12.03
C ILE A 224 2.23 -30.98 -10.91
N ASN A 225 3.11 -31.92 -11.26
CA ASN A 225 4.03 -32.54 -10.30
C ASN A 225 4.78 -31.46 -9.50
N ASP A 226 5.03 -31.73 -8.23
CA ASP A 226 5.57 -30.82 -7.23
C ASP A 226 4.72 -29.58 -6.90
N GLU A 227 3.57 -29.33 -7.53
CA GLU A 227 2.61 -28.31 -7.07
C GLU A 227 1.64 -28.86 -6.02
N ARG A 228 0.96 -27.98 -5.28
CA ARG A 228 -0.17 -28.36 -4.42
C ARG A 228 -1.51 -27.92 -5.03
N ASP A 229 -2.57 -28.56 -4.56
CA ASP A 229 -3.91 -27.97 -4.59
C ASP A 229 -3.98 -26.76 -3.62
N PHE A 230 -5.16 -26.15 -3.47
CA PHE A 230 -5.39 -25.08 -2.50
C PHE A 230 -5.04 -25.51 -1.07
N HIS A 231 -4.45 -24.60 -0.30
CA HIS A 231 -3.91 -24.90 1.03
C HIS A 231 -4.96 -25.50 1.97
N ILE A 232 -6.23 -25.07 1.88
CA ILE A 232 -7.35 -25.56 2.68
C ILE A 232 -7.45 -27.09 2.72
N PHE A 233 -7.17 -27.80 1.63
CA PHE A 233 -7.28 -29.27 1.62
C PHE A 233 -6.22 -29.93 2.51
N TYR A 234 -4.99 -29.41 2.50
CA TYR A 234 -3.88 -29.89 3.34
C TYR A 234 -4.06 -29.42 4.80
N GLN A 235 -4.51 -28.18 4.99
CA GLN A 235 -4.86 -27.59 6.28
C GLN A 235 -5.95 -28.38 6.99
N PHE A 236 -7.03 -28.75 6.30
CA PHE A 236 -8.15 -29.49 6.90
C PHE A 236 -7.78 -30.96 7.15
N THR A 237 -7.23 -31.68 6.17
CA THR A 237 -6.84 -33.10 6.33
C THR A 237 -5.80 -33.33 7.43
N LYS A 238 -4.93 -32.35 7.69
CA LYS A 238 -3.96 -32.38 8.80
C LYS A 238 -4.51 -31.81 10.11
N GLY A 239 -5.25 -30.69 10.05
CA GLY A 239 -5.66 -29.90 11.21
C GLY A 239 -7.02 -30.23 11.82
N ALA A 240 -7.82 -31.10 11.21
CA ALA A 240 -9.11 -31.53 11.75
C ALA A 240 -8.98 -32.27 13.10
N THR A 241 -9.95 -32.04 13.98
CA THR A 241 -10.09 -32.76 15.27
C THR A 241 -10.56 -34.19 15.04
N ASP A 242 -10.38 -35.08 16.02
CA ASP A 242 -10.82 -36.48 15.92
C ASP A 242 -12.34 -36.58 15.71
N GLU A 243 -13.13 -35.73 16.37
CA GLU A 243 -14.57 -35.58 16.15
C GLU A 243 -14.91 -35.23 14.68
N GLN A 244 -14.15 -34.31 14.06
CA GLN A 244 -14.32 -33.95 12.66
C GLN A 244 -13.87 -35.09 11.72
N ARG A 245 -12.84 -35.84 12.11
CA ARG A 245 -12.36 -37.00 11.34
C ARG A 245 -13.39 -38.13 11.33
N GLU A 246 -14.00 -38.43 12.47
CA GLU A 246 -15.09 -39.40 12.56
C GLU A 246 -16.33 -38.91 11.81
N ALA A 247 -16.78 -37.68 12.07
CA ALA A 247 -18.01 -37.14 11.47
C ALA A 247 -17.96 -37.01 9.93
N TYR A 248 -16.79 -36.75 9.35
CA TYR A 248 -16.62 -36.56 7.90
C TYR A 248 -15.86 -37.70 7.20
N GLY A 249 -15.44 -38.75 7.91
CA GLY A 249 -14.58 -39.81 7.37
C GLY A 249 -13.22 -39.29 6.88
N LEU A 250 -12.65 -38.29 7.56
CA LEU A 250 -11.49 -37.55 7.07
C LEU A 250 -10.16 -38.26 7.38
N GLN A 251 -9.41 -38.55 6.33
CA GLN A 251 -8.08 -39.17 6.37
C GLN A 251 -6.98 -38.12 6.10
N GLY A 252 -5.71 -38.55 6.05
CA GLY A 252 -4.60 -37.69 5.65
C GLY A 252 -4.63 -37.34 4.15
N PRO A 253 -3.90 -36.30 3.72
CA PRO A 253 -3.90 -35.84 2.32
C PRO A 253 -3.33 -36.86 1.33
N GLU A 254 -2.61 -37.88 1.79
CA GLU A 254 -2.17 -39.02 0.98
C GLU A 254 -3.34 -39.88 0.47
N ALA A 255 -4.46 -39.95 1.20
CA ALA A 255 -5.60 -40.81 0.89
C ALA A 255 -6.47 -40.29 -0.26
N TYR A 256 -6.40 -38.99 -0.59
CA TYR A 256 -7.25 -38.36 -1.60
C TYR A 256 -6.48 -38.07 -2.88
N THR A 257 -7.00 -38.55 -4.02
CA THR A 257 -6.36 -38.40 -5.34
C THR A 257 -6.05 -36.95 -5.70
N TYR A 258 -6.89 -35.99 -5.30
CA TYR A 258 -6.70 -34.57 -5.62
C TYR A 258 -5.60 -33.88 -4.80
N THR A 259 -5.21 -34.41 -3.63
CA THR A 259 -4.09 -33.88 -2.84
C THR A 259 -2.79 -34.66 -3.02
N SER A 260 -2.85 -35.96 -3.35
CA SER A 260 -1.67 -36.83 -3.46
C SER A 260 -1.06 -36.95 -4.86
N ARG A 261 -1.83 -36.74 -5.93
CA ARG A 261 -1.40 -36.97 -7.32
C ARG A 261 -0.15 -36.20 -7.76
N SER A 262 0.09 -35.01 -7.21
CA SER A 262 1.25 -34.18 -7.54
C SER A 262 2.54 -34.56 -6.81
N ASN A 263 2.48 -35.52 -5.88
CA ASN A 263 3.56 -35.92 -4.97
C ASN A 263 4.07 -34.81 -4.01
N CYS A 264 3.34 -33.69 -3.86
CA CYS A 264 3.67 -32.63 -2.92
C CYS A 264 2.64 -32.53 -1.79
N LEU A 265 2.91 -33.18 -0.65
CA LEU A 265 2.04 -33.13 0.54
C LEU A 265 2.47 -32.08 1.56
N ASN A 266 3.76 -31.75 1.62
CA ASN A 266 4.37 -30.85 2.61
C ASN A 266 5.23 -29.81 1.90
N VAL A 267 5.28 -28.60 2.46
CA VAL A 267 6.06 -27.47 1.93
C VAL A 267 6.81 -26.85 3.10
N ALA A 268 8.13 -26.73 3.01
CA ALA A 268 8.98 -26.36 4.17
C ALA A 268 8.72 -24.95 4.72
N SER A 269 8.09 -24.07 3.93
CA SER A 269 7.74 -22.70 4.28
C SER A 269 6.31 -22.53 4.85
N VAL A 270 5.51 -23.60 4.94
CA VAL A 270 4.09 -23.56 5.31
C VAL A 270 3.80 -24.47 6.50
N ASP A 271 3.10 -23.96 7.51
CA ASP A 271 2.58 -24.73 8.64
C ASP A 271 1.07 -24.89 8.48
N ASP A 272 0.66 -25.97 7.80
CA ASP A 272 -0.74 -26.26 7.51
C ASP A 272 -1.59 -26.40 8.81
N LEU A 273 -1.01 -26.73 9.98
CA LEU A 273 -1.74 -26.86 11.24
C LEU A 273 -1.99 -25.50 11.91
N LYS A 274 -0.99 -24.63 11.91
CA LYS A 274 -1.13 -23.25 12.38
C LYS A 274 -2.06 -22.46 11.46
N ASP A 275 -1.86 -22.55 10.15
CA ASP A 275 -2.62 -21.77 9.19
C ASP A 275 -4.09 -22.22 9.11
N PHE A 276 -4.40 -23.50 9.44
CA PHE A 276 -5.78 -23.93 9.66
C PHE A 276 -6.45 -23.23 10.86
N LYS A 277 -5.72 -23.07 11.98
CA LYS A 277 -6.24 -22.35 13.16
C LYS A 277 -6.49 -20.87 12.85
N ASP A 278 -5.57 -20.24 12.13
CA ASP A 278 -5.71 -18.85 11.69
C ASP A 278 -6.89 -18.69 10.70
N THR A 279 -7.09 -19.67 9.82
CA THR A 279 -8.25 -19.75 8.92
C THR A 279 -9.57 -19.88 9.70
N LEU A 280 -9.62 -20.71 10.74
CA LEU A 280 -10.81 -20.85 11.60
C LEU A 280 -11.09 -19.58 12.42
N ALA A 281 -10.06 -18.89 12.90
CA ALA A 281 -10.21 -17.60 13.58
C ALA A 281 -10.73 -16.51 12.63
N SER A 282 -10.12 -16.40 11.44
CA SER A 282 -10.55 -15.53 10.34
C SER A 282 -12.01 -15.76 9.94
N SER A 283 -12.39 -17.03 9.77
CA SER A 283 -13.76 -17.47 9.46
C SER A 283 -14.77 -17.03 10.53
N LYS A 284 -14.45 -17.18 11.83
CA LYS A 284 -15.34 -16.73 12.91
C LYS A 284 -15.64 -15.23 12.85
N ILE A 285 -14.61 -14.41 12.60
CA ILE A 285 -14.77 -12.95 12.45
C ILE A 285 -15.66 -12.65 11.23
N TYR A 286 -15.38 -13.26 10.08
CA TYR A 286 -16.17 -13.04 8.86
C TYR A 286 -17.66 -13.42 9.02
N TYR A 287 -17.95 -14.54 9.69
CA TYR A 287 -19.32 -15.00 9.90
C TYR A 287 -20.04 -14.33 11.09
N SER A 288 -19.35 -13.67 12.02
CA SER A 288 -20.00 -12.83 13.03
C SER A 288 -20.49 -11.50 12.44
N GLU A 289 -19.73 -10.91 11.51
CA GLU A 289 -20.13 -9.68 10.81
C GLU A 289 -21.32 -9.93 9.86
N LEU A 290 -21.35 -11.06 9.15
CA LEU A 290 -22.48 -11.44 8.26
C LEU A 290 -23.81 -11.71 8.97
N ARG A 291 -23.87 -11.61 10.31
CA ARG A 291 -25.09 -11.81 11.12
C ARG A 291 -25.63 -10.52 11.76
N GLN A 292 -25.02 -9.36 11.47
CA GLN A 292 -25.49 -8.04 11.86
C GLN A 292 -26.09 -7.30 10.65
#